data_AF-A0A929HPZ9-F1
#
_entry.id   AF-A0A929HPZ9-F1
#
_cell.length_a   1.000
_cell.length_b   1.000
_cell.length_c   1.000
_cell.angle_alpha   90.00
_cell.angle_beta   90.00
_cell.angle_gamma   90.00
#
_symmetry.space_group_name_H-M   'P 1'
#
loop_
_entity.id
_entity.type
_entity.pdbx_description
1 polymer ?
#
loop_
_entity_poly.entity_id
_entity_poly.type
_entity_poly.pdbx_seq_one_letter_code
_entity_poly.pdbx_strand_id
1 'polypeptide(L)'
;MVSELNLFILISIGFFIGAVGAFSGLGGGFVAVPLLLFLGYSAQKAVGTSFVVILIISASALYAHNRFDNVDFKTGLLVGLGGIIGAQAGAQLVQYVPTELFRKFFALFLAGISAYLFFKK
;
A
#
# COMPACT_ATOMS: atom_id res chain seq x y z
N MET A 1 -18.19 -16.56 5.83
CA MET A 1 -18.39 -15.49 4.83
C MET A 1 -17.58 -15.75 3.57
N VAL A 2 -16.25 -15.89 3.63
CA VAL A 2 -15.43 -16.22 2.44
C VAL A 2 -15.72 -17.61 1.86
N SER A 3 -16.09 -18.58 2.70
CA SER A 3 -16.48 -19.94 2.28
C SER A 3 -17.71 -20.01 1.36
N GLU A 4 -18.51 -18.93 1.31
CA GLU A 4 -19.72 -18.81 0.49
C GLU A 4 -19.46 -18.08 -0.84
N LEU A 5 -18.28 -17.44 -1.00
CA LEU A 5 -17.98 -16.69 -2.22
C LEU A 5 -17.57 -17.64 -3.35
N ASN A 6 -18.23 -17.50 -4.49
CA ASN A 6 -17.86 -18.18 -5.71
C ASN A 6 -16.44 -17.77 -6.14
N LEU A 7 -15.63 -18.74 -6.57
CA LEU A 7 -14.29 -18.54 -7.12
C LEU A 7 -14.24 -17.44 -8.18
N PHE A 8 -15.28 -17.35 -9.03
CA PHE A 8 -15.38 -16.31 -10.05
C PHE A 8 -15.38 -14.88 -9.47
N ILE A 9 -16.05 -14.69 -8.33
CA ILE A 9 -16.11 -13.40 -7.62
C ILE A 9 -14.74 -13.07 -7.04
N LEU A 10 -14.07 -14.05 -6.42
CA LEU A 10 -12.73 -13.85 -5.87
C LEU A 10 -11.71 -13.43 -6.94
N ILE A 11 -11.75 -14.09 -8.11
CA ILE A 11 -10.88 -13.76 -9.24
C ILE A 11 -11.17 -12.34 -9.75
N SER A 12 -12.44 -11.99 -9.88
CA SER A 12 -12.86 -10.65 -10.34
C SER A 12 -12.39 -9.55 -9.39
N ILE A 13 -12.49 -9.78 -8.08
CA ILE A 13 -12.00 -8.85 -7.06
C ILE A 13 -10.46 -8.75 -7.11
N GLY A 14 -9.77 -9.89 -7.22
CA GLY A 14 -8.31 -9.91 -7.35
C GLY A 14 -7.83 -9.13 -8.57
N PHE A 15 -8.50 -9.31 -9.71
CA PHE A 15 -8.23 -8.55 -10.93
C PHE A 15 -8.45 -7.05 -10.73
N PHE A 16 -9.56 -6.65 -10.11
CA PHE A 16 -9.87 -5.25 -9.83
C PHE A 16 -8.82 -4.60 -8.92
N ILE A 17 -8.45 -5.27 -7.82
CA ILE A 17 -7.38 -4.80 -6.91
C ILE A 17 -6.05 -4.68 -7.67
N GLY A 18 -5.72 -5.68 -8.50
CA GLY A 18 -4.51 -5.70 -9.31
C GLY A 18 -4.44 -4.53 -10.29
N ALA A 19 -5.51 -4.30 -11.05
CA ALA A 19 -5.59 -3.22 -12.01
C ALA A 19 -5.46 -1.85 -11.32
N VAL A 20 -6.30 -1.57 -10.33
CA VAL A 20 -6.29 -0.30 -9.60
C VAL A 20 -4.95 -0.09 -8.88
N GLY A 21 -4.40 -1.14 -8.29
CA GLY A 21 -3.11 -1.11 -7.60
C GLY A 21 -1.93 -0.83 -8.54
N ALA A 22 -1.92 -1.43 -9.73
CA ALA A 22 -0.89 -1.22 -10.75
C ALA A 22 -0.97 0.19 -11.34
N PHE A 23 -2.17 0.70 -11.65
CA PHE A 23 -2.36 2.04 -12.20
C PHE A 23 -2.06 3.16 -11.20
N SER A 24 -2.41 2.97 -9.92
CA SER A 24 -2.18 3.98 -8.88
C SER A 24 -0.72 4.07 -8.43
N GLY A 25 0.10 3.04 -8.69
CA GLY A 25 1.47 2.95 -8.19
C GLY A 25 1.58 2.70 -6.67
N LEU A 26 0.45 2.51 -5.98
CA LEU A 26 0.38 2.30 -4.52
C LEU A 26 0.39 0.81 -4.13
N GLY A 27 0.41 -0.11 -5.11
CA GLY A 27 0.49 -1.56 -4.85
C GLY A 27 -0.82 -2.23 -4.40
N GLY A 28 -1.96 -1.54 -4.45
CA GLY A 28 -3.29 -2.13 -4.23
C GLY A 28 -3.65 -2.48 -2.77
N GLY A 29 -2.71 -2.34 -1.82
CA GLY A 29 -2.94 -2.63 -0.40
C GLY A 29 -4.03 -1.77 0.25
N PHE A 30 -4.18 -0.52 -0.22
CA PHE A 30 -5.23 0.39 0.24
C PHE A 30 -6.65 -0.10 -0.10
N VAL A 31 -6.79 -0.99 -1.09
CA VAL A 31 -8.06 -1.67 -1.42
C VAL A 31 -8.12 -3.04 -0.73
N ALA A 32 -7.01 -3.79 -0.75
CA ALA A 32 -6.94 -5.14 -0.20
C ALA A 32 -7.18 -5.18 1.32
N VAL A 33 -6.61 -4.25 2.09
CA VAL A 33 -6.72 -4.25 3.55
C VAL A 33 -8.17 -4.01 4.01
N PRO A 34 -8.87 -2.94 3.58
CA PRO A 34 -10.28 -2.74 3.97
C PRO A 34 -11.18 -3.89 3.54
N LEU A 35 -10.94 -4.48 2.36
CA LEU A 35 -11.71 -5.62 1.89
C LEU A 35 -11.51 -6.86 2.79
N LEU A 36 -10.26 -7.21 3.13
CA LEU A 36 -9.98 -8.35 3.99
C LEU A 36 -10.58 -8.15 5.40
N LEU A 37 -10.53 -6.93 5.93
CA LEU A 37 -11.21 -6.59 7.17
C LEU A 37 -12.74 -6.77 7.04
N PHE A 38 -13.33 -6.32 5.95
CA PHE A 38 -14.76 -6.49 5.67
C PHE A 38 -15.17 -7.96 5.58
N LEU A 39 -14.30 -8.82 5.04
CA LEU A 39 -14.49 -10.27 4.99
C LEU A 39 -14.31 -10.98 6.34
N GLY A 40 -13.98 -10.24 7.41
CA GLY A 40 -13.85 -10.75 8.77
C GLY A 40 -12.46 -11.28 9.13
N TYR A 41 -11.43 -11.01 8.33
CA TYR A 41 -10.06 -11.33 8.72
C TYR A 41 -9.56 -10.37 9.82
N SER A 42 -8.72 -10.87 10.71
CA SER A 42 -8.06 -10.01 11.70
C SER A 42 -7.17 -8.97 11.03
N ALA A 43 -6.98 -7.81 11.67
CA ALA A 43 -6.14 -6.74 11.14
C ALA A 43 -4.72 -7.22 10.80
N GLN A 44 -4.15 -8.08 11.65
CA GLN A 44 -2.82 -8.66 11.43
C GLN A 44 -2.78 -9.53 10.16
N LYS A 45 -3.81 -10.36 9.94
CA LYS A 45 -3.92 -11.18 8.72
C LYS A 45 -4.15 -10.31 7.49
N ALA A 46 -5.05 -9.33 7.57
CA ALA A 46 -5.35 -8.42 6.47
C ALA A 46 -4.09 -7.65 6.01
N VAL A 47 -3.36 -7.05 6.96
CA VAL A 47 -2.11 -6.34 6.68
C VAL A 47 -1.05 -7.28 6.13
N GLY A 48 -0.82 -8.43 6.76
CA GLY A 48 0.16 -9.42 6.29
C GLY A 48 -0.11 -9.92 4.87
N THR A 49 -1.36 -10.30 4.57
CA THR A 49 -1.76 -10.74 3.22
C THR A 49 -1.64 -9.60 2.20
N SER A 50 -1.94 -8.36 2.59
CA SER A 50 -1.80 -7.22 1.67
C SER A 50 -0.36 -6.98 1.21
N PHE A 51 0.65 -7.29 2.03
CA PHE A 51 2.05 -7.18 1.61
C PHE A 51 2.39 -8.14 0.46
N VAL A 52 1.84 -9.36 0.49
CA VAL A 52 2.02 -10.33 -0.62
C VAL A 52 1.36 -9.79 -1.90
N VAL A 53 0.16 -9.23 -1.77
CA VAL A 53 -0.54 -8.60 -2.90
C VAL A 53 0.27 -7.43 -3.47
N ILE A 54 0.78 -6.54 -2.60
CA ILE A 54 1.62 -5.40 -2.99
C ILE A 54 2.87 -5.87 -3.72
N LEU A 55 3.54 -6.93 -3.24
CA LEU A 55 4.73 -7.47 -3.89
C LEU A 55 4.43 -7.97 -5.31
N ILE A 56 3.37 -8.77 -5.47
CA ILE A 56 2.99 -9.32 -6.77
C ILE A 56 2.61 -8.19 -7.75
N ILE A 57 1.80 -7.23 -7.31
CA ILE A 57 1.38 -6.08 -8.14
C ILE A 57 2.60 -5.23 -8.51
N SER A 58 3.45 -4.89 -7.54
CA SER A 58 4.63 -4.05 -7.77
C SER A 58 5.63 -4.72 -8.71
N ALA A 59 5.88 -6.02 -8.57
CA ALA A 59 6.76 -6.77 -9.47
C ALA A 59 6.20 -6.81 -10.89
N SER A 60 4.89 -7.05 -11.03
CA SER A 60 4.21 -7.06 -12.34
C SER A 60 4.26 -5.67 -13.00
N ALA A 61 4.01 -4.61 -12.23
CA ALA A 61 4.06 -3.24 -12.69
C ALA A 61 5.47 -2.82 -13.10
N LEU A 62 6.48 -3.15 -12.29
CA LEU A 62 7.90 -2.92 -12.60
C LEU A 62 8.27 -3.57 -13.93
N TYR A 63 7.91 -4.85 -14.11
CA TYR A 63 8.18 -5.57 -15.35
C TYR A 63 7.48 -4.92 -16.56
N ALA A 64 6.20 -4.57 -16.43
CA ALA A 64 5.44 -3.93 -17.50
C ALA A 64 6.01 -2.56 -17.89
N HIS A 65 6.36 -1.72 -16.92
CA HIS A 65 6.92 -0.39 -17.17
C HIS A 65 8.36 -0.47 -17.70
N ASN A 66 9.13 -1.47 -17.27
CA ASN A 66 10.49 -1.69 -17.75
C ASN A 66 10.52 -2.03 -19.25
N ARG A 67 9.48 -2.68 -19.78
CA ARG A 67 9.38 -2.95 -21.23
C ARG A 67 9.26 -1.69 -22.10
N PHE A 68 8.91 -0.56 -21.50
CA PHE A 68 8.80 0.73 -22.17
C PHE A 68 9.90 1.71 -21.75
N ASP A 69 10.99 1.22 -21.14
CA ASP A 69 12.13 2.02 -20.64
C ASP A 69 11.72 3.13 -19.65
N ASN A 70 10.59 2.96 -18.95
CA ASN A 70 10.05 3.94 -18.00
C ASN A 70 10.60 3.76 -16.56
N VAL A 71 11.65 2.96 -16.36
CA VAL A 71 12.13 2.56 -15.03
C VAL A 71 13.53 3.10 -14.75
N ASP A 72 13.63 3.99 -13.77
CA ASP A 72 14.91 4.39 -13.17
C ASP A 72 15.23 3.46 -11.98
N PHE A 73 16.04 2.44 -12.24
CA PHE A 73 16.46 1.48 -11.22
C PHE A 73 17.33 2.09 -10.14
N LYS A 74 18.12 3.13 -10.45
CA LYS A 74 19.03 3.75 -9.48
C LYS A 74 18.22 4.50 -8.42
N THR A 75 17.31 5.36 -8.86
CA THR A 75 16.42 6.09 -7.97
C THR A 75 15.49 5.14 -7.23
N GLY A 76 14.93 4.14 -7.93
CA GLY A 76 14.08 3.12 -7.33
C GLY A 76 14.77 2.34 -6.21
N LEU A 77 16.03 1.93 -6.39
CA LEU A 77 16.78 1.20 -5.36
C LEU A 77 17.12 2.09 -4.16
N LEU A 78 17.53 3.33 -4.38
CA LEU A 78 17.82 4.28 -3.30
C LEU A 78 16.57 4.55 -2.44
N VAL A 79 15.44 4.84 -3.10
CA VAL A 79 14.15 5.04 -2.41
C VAL A 79 13.68 3.76 -1.72
N GLY A 80 13.84 2.61 -2.36
CA GLY A 80 13.48 1.31 -1.79
C GLY A 80 14.26 0.98 -0.51
N LEU A 81 15.59 1.16 -0.52
CA LEU A 81 16.43 0.96 0.66
C LEU A 81 16.08 1.93 1.79
N GLY A 82 15.89 3.22 1.45
CA GLY A 82 15.44 4.22 2.42
C GLY A 82 14.08 3.86 3.02
N GLY A 83 13.15 3.36 2.20
CA GLY A 83 11.84 2.88 2.63
C GLY A 83 11.92 1.68 3.57
N ILE A 84 12.77 0.69 3.28
CA ILE A 84 12.97 -0.49 4.15
C ILE A 84 13.52 -0.08 5.52
N ILE A 85 14.53 0.81 5.55
CA ILE A 85 15.12 1.30 6.80
C ILE A 85 14.08 2.14 7.56
N GLY A 86 13.42 3.07 6.88
CA GLY A 86 12.43 3.97 7.46
C GLY A 86 11.21 3.24 8.01
N ALA A 87 10.71 2.21 7.32
CA ALA A 87 9.56 1.42 7.78
C ALA A 87 9.88 0.64 9.06
N GLN A 88 11.06 0.03 9.15
CA GLN A 88 11.50 -0.70 10.34
C GLN A 88 11.74 0.26 11.51
N ALA A 89 12.52 1.32 11.29
CA ALA A 89 12.80 2.32 12.31
C ALA A 89 11.51 3.01 12.78
N GLY A 90 10.61 3.39 11.87
CA GLY A 90 9.33 4.02 12.19
C GLY A 90 8.42 3.11 13.02
N ALA A 91 8.34 1.83 12.68
CA ALA A 91 7.55 0.85 13.44
C ALA A 91 8.07 0.63 14.87
N GLN A 92 9.38 0.77 15.09
CA GLN A 92 9.97 0.73 16.43
C GLN A 92 9.77 2.05 17.18
N LEU A 93 10.05 3.18 16.52
CA LEU A 93 9.95 4.51 17.12
C LEU A 93 8.52 4.86 17.57
N VAL A 94 7.50 4.46 16.80
CA VAL A 94 6.10 4.77 17.12
C VAL A 94 5.65 4.15 18.45
N GLN A 95 6.30 3.08 18.92
CA GLN A 95 6.01 2.46 20.21
C GLN A 95 6.35 3.36 21.40
N TYR A 96 7.23 4.35 21.20
CA TYR A 96 7.63 5.32 22.23
C TYR A 96 6.84 6.63 22.16
N VAL A 97 5.93 6.79 21.19
CA VAL A 97 5.16 8.02 20.98
C VAL A 97 3.74 7.86 21.53
N PRO A 98 3.25 8.79 22.36
CA PRO A 98 1.86 8.76 22.82
C PRO A 98 0.87 8.80 21.65
N THR A 99 -0.13 7.91 21.67
CA THR A 99 -1.12 7.75 20.59
C THR A 99 -1.81 9.06 20.21
N GLU A 100 -2.15 9.91 21.18
CA GLU A 100 -2.80 11.19 20.91
C GLU A 100 -1.88 12.17 20.17
N LEU A 101 -0.61 12.21 20.57
CA LEU A 101 0.41 13.04 19.92
C LEU A 101 0.65 12.58 18.48
N PHE A 102 0.81 11.27 18.28
CA PHE A 102 0.94 10.68 16.95
C PHE A 102 -0.27 11.02 16.06
N ARG A 103 -1.50 10.86 16.56
CA ARG A 103 -2.72 11.19 15.81
C ARG A 103 -2.78 12.66 15.40
N LYS A 104 -2.44 13.59 16.31
CA LYS A 104 -2.43 15.03 16.01
C LYS A 104 -1.38 15.36 14.94
N PHE A 105 -0.14 14.89 15.10
CA PHE A 105 0.91 15.11 14.10
C PHE A 105 0.55 14.50 12.75
N PHE A 106 0.07 13.26 12.74
CA PHE A 106 -0.29 12.57 11.51
C PHE A 106 -1.44 13.28 10.78
N ALA A 107 -2.47 13.73 11.51
CA ALA A 107 -3.57 14.50 10.93
C ALA A 107 -3.09 15.84 10.33
N LEU A 108 -2.24 16.59 11.04
CA LEU A 108 -1.65 17.84 10.54
C LEU A 108 -0.78 17.63 9.30
N PHE A 109 0.03 16.57 9.31
CA PHE A 109 0.88 16.20 8.19
C PHE A 109 0.05 15.87 6.94
N LEU A 110 -1.00 15.06 7.08
CA LEU A 110 -1.91 14.73 5.97
C LEU A 110 -2.66 15.96 5.45
N ALA A 111 -3.16 16.81 6.34
CA ALA A 111 -3.81 18.06 5.95
C ALA A 111 -2.84 18.99 5.19
N GLY A 112 -1.59 19.07 5.64
CA GLY A 112 -0.54 19.84 4.97
C GLY A 112 -0.20 19.30 3.58
N ILE A 113 -0.02 17.98 3.43
CA ILE A 113 0.20 17.36 2.11
C ILE A 113 -1.01 17.56 1.20
N SER A 114 -2.22 17.37 1.71
CA SER A 114 -3.45 17.56 0.95
C SER A 114 -3.56 19.00 0.42
N ALA A 115 -3.33 20.00 1.27
CA ALA A 115 -3.29 21.40 0.86
C ALA A 115 -2.20 21.64 -0.19
N TYR A 116 -0.98 21.16 0.06
CA TYR A 116 0.13 21.31 -0.88
C TYR A 116 -0.18 20.74 -2.26
N LEU A 117 -0.72 19.52 -2.34
CA LEU A 117 -1.12 18.89 -3.60
C LEU A 117 -2.25 19.64 -4.30
N PHE A 118 -3.18 20.25 -3.55
CA PHE A 118 -4.26 21.06 -4.13
C PHE A 118 -3.77 22.39 -4.72
N PHE A 119 -2.78 23.02 -4.11
CA PHE A 119 -2.24 24.31 -4.57
C PHE A 119 -1.11 24.16 -5.58
N LYS A 120 -0.42 23.02 -5.59
CA LYS A 120 0.56 22.68 -6.60
C LYS A 120 -0.15 22.12 -7.84
N LYS A 121 -0.72 23.02 -8.64
CA LYS A 121 -1.16 22.73 -10.01
C LYS A 121 0.02 22.28 -10.87
#